data_AF-A0A4U3FGP6-F1
#
_entry.id   AF-A0A4U3FGP6-F1
#
_cell.length_a   1.000
_cell.length_b   1.000
_cell.length_c   1.000
_cell.angle_alpha   90.00
_cell.angle_beta   90.00
_cell.angle_gamma   90.00
#
_symmetry.space_group_name_H-M   'P 1'
#
loop_
_entity.id
_entity.type
_entity.pdbx_description
1 polymer ?
#
loop_
_entity_poly.entity_id
_entity_poly.type
_entity_poly.pdbx_seq_one_letter_code
_entity_poly.pdbx_strand_id
1 'polypeptide(L)'
;MMKSEMNTTVHPTHSLTRYPVQSSSQKILPLAKPLVKGYQYLGYALSVVMTHEECLPWVYHQFIQLSSPNYQWVDFYHPHEFSDYPWLETNETDCADLNAEQLIATWVDMMNQDKYLVMFIDEYYLSHTAFYQEEHYSHDIMLHGYDLEQQVFWASGYNRDFQYGEYSIPIEEVLAAHFSFQEANKRLITIRYQQAPVHSPKVIAVVVSLEGLIEQLQDYVDSRPSSWRRNDIQQANAHFYGMEIYDILQNSIQTFIENNSKADIRAFHIFYEHKAAMEQRLMYLAQTVEGLQAIFDQYPTMMPELQELTRQSTIIRNLLLKYNRSHNTASLERASQLLYTMRGQEEQVLQTVLTALRQHIPAVSVLEQSRELKRRVMDRQLRQTSADRLIILDQLEQLDHPNEWIEIVMIMDQQIWELLSQTDPLRTDRLIAFWCELLARKPWVASQYDTLRNVIERMQMVVQDQQVRAQLDYWYTTMTAIRSQ
;
A
#
# COMPACT_ATOMS: atom_id res chain seq x y z
N MET A 1 -16.88 -68.20 -9.92
CA MET A 1 -15.57 -68.16 -9.27
C MET A 1 -15.38 -66.75 -8.70
N MET A 2 -15.29 -66.66 -7.35
CA MET A 2 -14.78 -65.58 -6.47
C MET A 2 -15.24 -64.13 -6.74
N LYS A 3 -16.17 -63.53 -5.98
CA LYS A 3 -16.08 -63.01 -4.58
C LYS A 3 -14.86 -62.13 -4.30
N SER A 4 -15.10 -60.83 -4.09
CA SER A 4 -14.51 -60.07 -3.00
C SER A 4 -15.43 -58.90 -2.62
N GLU A 5 -16.11 -59.06 -1.49
CA GLU A 5 -16.71 -57.99 -0.70
C GLU A 5 -15.60 -57.15 -0.05
N MET A 6 -15.73 -55.83 -0.05
CA MET A 6 -15.20 -54.99 1.03
C MET A 6 -16.24 -53.92 1.37
N ASN A 7 -16.97 -54.22 2.45
CA ASN A 7 -17.72 -53.27 3.26
C ASN A 7 -16.73 -52.38 4.01
N THR A 8 -16.80 -51.08 3.82
CA THR A 8 -16.37 -50.08 4.82
C THR A 8 -17.34 -48.90 4.80
N THR A 9 -18.46 -49.06 5.49
CA THR A 9 -19.28 -47.95 5.98
C THR A 9 -18.45 -47.14 6.99
N VAL A 10 -17.95 -45.99 6.57
CA VAL A 10 -17.41 -44.96 7.46
C VAL A 10 -18.52 -43.94 7.68
N HIS A 11 -19.15 -43.99 8.85
CA HIS A 11 -19.98 -42.90 9.34
C HIS A 11 -19.07 -41.71 9.69
N PRO A 12 -19.27 -40.50 9.12
CA PRO A 12 -18.65 -39.32 9.69
C PRO A 12 -19.49 -38.90 10.90
N THR A 13 -19.04 -39.29 12.09
CA THR A 13 -19.45 -38.65 13.33
C THR A 13 -18.83 -37.24 13.35
N HIS A 14 -19.48 -36.29 12.70
CA HIS A 14 -19.26 -34.88 13.01
C HIS A 14 -19.94 -34.59 14.34
N SER A 15 -19.17 -34.68 15.42
CA SER A 15 -19.55 -34.03 16.68
C SER A 15 -19.62 -32.54 16.40
N LEU A 16 -20.85 -32.01 16.30
CA LEU A 16 -21.14 -30.58 16.33
C LEU A 16 -20.70 -30.05 17.70
N THR A 17 -19.46 -29.58 17.78
CA THR A 17 -19.01 -28.77 18.89
C THR A 17 -19.80 -27.47 18.83
N ARG A 18 -20.83 -27.36 19.69
CA ARG A 18 -21.53 -26.10 19.93
C ARG A 18 -20.51 -25.11 20.48
N TYR A 19 -20.03 -24.21 19.63
CA TYR A 19 -19.28 -23.04 20.08
C TYR A 19 -20.25 -22.12 20.83
N PRO A 20 -19.98 -21.76 22.09
CA PRO A 20 -20.80 -20.82 22.81
C PRO A 20 -20.57 -19.43 22.22
N VAL A 21 -21.54 -18.94 21.45
CA VAL A 21 -21.54 -17.57 20.92
C VAL A 21 -21.65 -16.62 22.11
N GLN A 22 -20.56 -15.95 22.49
CA GLN A 22 -20.64 -14.71 23.26
C GLN A 22 -21.12 -13.62 22.30
N SER A 23 -22.41 -13.61 21.92
CA SER A 23 -22.93 -12.62 20.96
C SER A 23 -23.25 -11.33 21.71
N SER A 24 -22.46 -10.29 21.46
CA SER A 24 -23.01 -8.93 21.48
C SER A 24 -24.23 -8.90 20.54
N SER A 25 -25.33 -8.22 20.90
CA SER A 25 -26.50 -8.10 20.01
C SER A 25 -26.24 -7.13 18.84
N GLN A 26 -25.17 -6.34 18.93
CA GLN A 26 -24.74 -5.37 17.94
C GLN A 26 -23.22 -5.16 17.99
N LYS A 27 -22.61 -4.82 16.86
CA LYS A 27 -21.21 -4.37 16.78
C LYS A 27 -21.02 -3.50 15.55
N ILE A 28 -20.23 -2.43 15.66
CA ILE A 28 -19.78 -1.62 14.53
C ILE A 28 -18.26 -1.51 14.65
N LEU A 29 -17.55 -1.94 13.61
CA LEU A 29 -16.11 -1.79 13.49
C LEU A 29 -15.78 -0.37 13.05
N PRO A 30 -14.73 0.25 13.61
CA PRO A 30 -14.41 1.65 13.34
C PRO A 30 -13.98 1.84 11.88
N LEU A 31 -14.39 2.96 11.30
CA LEU A 31 -13.91 3.40 9.98
C LEU A 31 -13.47 4.87 10.07
N ALA A 32 -12.38 5.19 9.39
CA ALA A 32 -11.94 6.54 9.14
C ALA A 32 -12.40 7.00 7.76
N LYS A 33 -12.45 8.32 7.55
CA LYS A 33 -12.66 8.87 6.21
C LYS A 33 -11.42 8.56 5.36
N PRO A 34 -11.55 7.77 4.28
CA PRO A 34 -10.40 7.39 3.47
C PRO A 34 -9.84 8.59 2.71
N LEU A 35 -8.52 8.61 2.49
CA LEU A 35 -7.81 9.64 1.73
C LEU A 35 -8.27 9.67 0.26
N VAL A 36 -8.46 8.50 -0.33
CA VAL A 36 -8.96 8.30 -1.70
C VAL A 36 -10.01 7.18 -1.67
N LYS A 37 -11.05 7.30 -2.50
CA LYS A 37 -12.20 6.38 -2.51
C LYS A 37 -12.84 6.20 -3.87
N GLY A 38 -12.25 6.73 -4.94
CA GLY A 38 -12.75 6.62 -6.31
C GLY A 38 -12.98 5.17 -6.73
N TYR A 39 -12.04 4.28 -6.41
CA TYR A 39 -12.25 2.84 -6.46
C TYR A 39 -12.55 2.29 -5.06
N GLN A 40 -13.61 1.48 -4.95
CA GLN A 40 -14.13 1.04 -3.65
C GLN A 40 -13.10 0.24 -2.85
N TYR A 41 -12.31 -0.62 -3.49
CA TYR A 41 -11.26 -1.41 -2.82
C TYR A 41 -10.24 -0.51 -2.08
N LEU A 42 -9.85 0.63 -2.67
CA LEU A 42 -9.00 1.62 -2.00
C LEU A 42 -9.71 2.26 -0.82
N GLY A 43 -10.98 2.64 -1.02
CA GLY A 43 -11.82 3.20 0.04
C GLY A 43 -11.95 2.27 1.24
N TYR A 44 -12.19 0.98 1.01
CA TYR A 44 -12.28 -0.05 2.04
C TYR A 44 -10.99 -0.16 2.84
N ALA A 45 -9.87 -0.41 2.17
CA ALA A 45 -8.59 -0.57 2.84
C ALA A 45 -8.20 0.68 3.65
N LEU A 46 -8.32 1.86 3.04
CA LEU A 46 -7.96 3.13 3.68
C LEU A 46 -8.87 3.48 4.85
N SER A 47 -10.17 3.19 4.74
CA SER A 47 -11.11 3.42 5.83
C SER A 47 -10.76 2.59 7.08
N VAL A 48 -10.13 1.42 6.90
CA VAL A 48 -9.61 0.62 8.01
C VAL A 48 -8.26 1.16 8.50
N VAL A 49 -7.24 1.26 7.65
CA VAL A 49 -5.87 1.60 8.11
C VAL A 49 -5.75 3.02 8.64
N MET A 50 -6.55 3.98 8.15
CA MET A 50 -6.49 5.37 8.63
C MET A 50 -7.17 5.58 9.99
N THR A 51 -7.75 4.54 10.60
CA THR A 51 -8.16 4.58 12.01
C THR A 51 -6.97 4.49 12.98
N HIS A 52 -5.78 4.21 12.44
CA HIS A 52 -4.54 4.00 13.18
C HIS A 52 -3.48 5.03 12.75
N GLU A 53 -3.05 5.90 13.67
CA GLU A 53 -2.13 7.01 13.38
C GLU A 53 -0.78 6.53 12.85
N GLU A 54 -0.30 5.36 13.31
CA GLU A 54 0.95 4.74 12.88
C GLU A 54 0.95 4.35 11.38
N CYS A 55 -0.22 4.25 10.76
CA CYS A 55 -0.34 3.94 9.33
C CYS A 55 -0.19 5.19 8.44
N LEU A 56 -0.42 6.39 8.98
CA LEU A 56 -0.45 7.64 8.21
C LEU A 56 0.84 7.93 7.44
N PRO A 57 2.06 7.75 7.99
CA PRO A 57 3.29 7.93 7.23
C PRO A 57 3.29 7.15 5.92
N TRP A 58 2.93 5.86 5.97
CA TRP A 58 2.88 5.00 4.79
C TRP A 58 1.77 5.42 3.83
N VAL A 59 0.57 5.72 4.33
CA VAL A 59 -0.56 6.17 3.49
C VAL A 59 -0.15 7.40 2.69
N TYR A 60 0.44 8.40 3.33
CA TYR A 60 0.91 9.59 2.63
C TYR A 60 2.07 9.31 1.68
N HIS A 61 2.76 8.16 1.75
CA HIS A 61 3.82 7.77 0.82
C HIS A 61 3.35 7.01 -0.43
N GLN A 62 2.15 6.41 -0.44
CA GLN A 62 1.70 5.55 -1.56
C GLN A 62 0.97 6.30 -2.69
N PHE A 63 0.12 7.26 -2.35
CA PHE A 63 -0.78 7.94 -3.32
C PHE A 63 -0.11 9.12 -4.03
N ILE A 64 1.09 8.89 -4.59
CA ILE A 64 1.87 9.88 -5.34
C ILE A 64 1.81 9.58 -6.83
N GLN A 65 2.15 8.35 -7.20
CA GLN A 65 2.29 7.99 -8.60
C GLN A 65 0.93 7.58 -9.16
N LEU A 66 0.60 8.13 -10.32
CA LEU A 66 -0.53 7.69 -11.13
C LEU A 66 0.00 6.88 -12.32
N SER A 67 -0.80 5.94 -12.77
CA SER A 67 -0.48 5.13 -13.94
C SER A 67 -1.71 4.87 -14.79
N SER A 68 -1.47 4.64 -16.07
CA SER A 68 -2.50 4.25 -17.03
C SER A 68 -1.97 3.14 -17.94
N PRO A 69 -2.67 1.99 -18.03
CA PRO A 69 -2.31 0.93 -18.99
C PRO A 69 -2.75 1.24 -20.41
N ASN A 70 -3.60 2.24 -20.62
CA ASN A 70 -4.13 2.60 -21.93
C ASN A 70 -4.52 4.09 -21.98
N TYR A 71 -5.36 4.50 -22.93
CA TYR A 71 -5.79 5.90 -23.05
C TYR A 71 -7.12 6.23 -22.36
N GLN A 72 -7.61 5.35 -21.48
CA GLN A 72 -8.96 5.46 -20.91
C GLN A 72 -9.02 5.25 -19.38
N TRP A 73 -8.04 4.57 -18.78
CA TRP A 73 -8.09 4.14 -17.39
C TRP A 73 -6.97 4.75 -16.56
N VAL A 74 -7.30 5.54 -15.55
CA VAL A 74 -6.32 6.10 -14.61
C VAL A 74 -6.53 5.47 -13.24
N ASP A 75 -5.44 5.02 -12.62
CA ASP A 75 -5.42 4.55 -11.24
C ASP A 75 -4.12 4.97 -10.54
N PHE A 76 -4.06 4.83 -9.22
CA PHE A 76 -2.83 4.90 -8.46
C PHE A 76 -1.92 3.73 -8.82
N TYR A 77 -0.62 3.99 -8.81
CA TYR A 77 0.37 2.99 -9.17
C TYR A 77 0.42 1.81 -8.19
N HIS A 78 0.12 2.04 -6.91
CA HIS A 78 0.08 1.07 -5.83
C HIS A 78 -0.61 1.76 -4.62
N PRO A 79 -1.34 1.05 -3.75
CA PRO A 79 -1.63 -0.40 -3.72
C PRO A 79 -2.78 -0.86 -4.62
N HIS A 80 -2.81 -2.15 -4.99
CA HIS A 80 -3.85 -2.78 -5.82
C HIS A 80 -4.65 -3.85 -5.07
N GLU A 81 -4.03 -4.50 -4.09
CA GLU A 81 -4.64 -5.55 -3.30
C GLU A 81 -4.66 -5.18 -1.81
N PHE A 82 -5.61 -5.76 -1.07
CA PHE A 82 -5.65 -5.56 0.38
C PHE A 82 -4.37 -6.04 1.08
N SER A 83 -3.72 -7.07 0.52
CA SER A 83 -2.45 -7.61 1.00
C SER A 83 -1.26 -6.67 0.83
N ASP A 84 -1.37 -5.64 0.00
CA ASP A 84 -0.32 -4.63 -0.18
C ASP A 84 -0.20 -3.70 1.03
N TYR A 85 -1.25 -3.62 1.84
CA TYR A 85 -1.29 -2.82 3.05
C TYR A 85 -0.56 -3.56 4.20
N PRO A 86 0.51 -3.00 4.78
CA PRO A 86 1.33 -3.71 5.76
C PRO A 86 0.61 -4.18 7.03
N TRP A 87 -0.45 -3.49 7.42
CA TRP A 87 -1.24 -3.76 8.63
C TRP A 87 -2.51 -4.56 8.38
N LEU A 88 -2.80 -4.92 7.14
CA LEU A 88 -4.01 -5.69 6.83
C LEU A 88 -3.69 -7.17 6.76
N GLU A 89 -4.28 -7.92 7.67
CA GLU A 89 -4.45 -9.37 7.57
C GLU A 89 -5.62 -9.63 6.60
N THR A 90 -5.36 -10.40 5.55
CA THR A 90 -6.35 -10.69 4.50
C THR A 90 -6.50 -12.19 4.34
N ASN A 91 -7.73 -12.70 4.45
CA ASN A 91 -8.03 -14.11 4.21
C ASN A 91 -9.23 -14.24 3.28
N GLU A 92 -9.17 -15.20 2.35
CA GLU A 92 -10.30 -15.58 1.50
C GLU A 92 -11.03 -16.77 2.13
N THR A 93 -12.35 -16.73 2.18
CA THR A 93 -13.21 -17.79 2.70
C THR A 93 -14.34 -18.06 1.73
N ASP A 94 -14.63 -19.34 1.49
CA ASP A 94 -15.78 -19.76 0.71
C ASP A 94 -17.01 -19.88 1.61
N CYS A 95 -18.09 -19.21 1.23
CA CYS A 95 -19.38 -19.25 1.93
C CYS A 95 -20.48 -19.92 1.10
N ALA A 96 -20.15 -20.59 -0.01
CA ALA A 96 -21.13 -21.06 -1.00
C ALA A 96 -22.18 -22.03 -0.44
N ASP A 97 -21.75 -22.92 0.47
CA ASP A 97 -22.56 -24.02 1.02
C ASP A 97 -23.35 -23.64 2.29
N LEU A 98 -23.26 -22.39 2.76
CA LEU A 98 -23.93 -21.95 3.98
C LEU A 98 -25.40 -21.58 3.70
N ASN A 99 -26.31 -22.07 4.54
CA ASN A 99 -27.68 -21.56 4.57
C ASN A 99 -27.75 -20.17 5.23
N ALA A 100 -28.90 -19.49 5.13
CA ALA A 100 -29.08 -18.13 5.65
C ALA A 100 -28.69 -17.97 7.14
N GLU A 101 -29.13 -18.89 8.01
CA GLU A 101 -28.84 -18.84 9.45
C GLU A 101 -27.34 -19.03 9.73
N GLN A 102 -26.72 -20.00 9.04
CA GLN A 102 -25.29 -20.26 9.14
C GLN A 102 -24.46 -19.08 8.63
N LEU A 103 -24.90 -18.43 7.55
CA LEU A 103 -24.22 -17.30 6.94
C LEU A 103 -24.23 -16.09 7.87
N ILE A 104 -25.40 -15.73 8.43
CA ILE A 104 -25.52 -14.67 9.44
C ILE A 104 -24.60 -14.97 10.63
N ALA A 105 -24.67 -16.18 11.19
CA ALA A 105 -23.86 -16.55 12.36
C ALA A 105 -22.35 -16.46 12.05
N THR A 106 -21.94 -16.89 10.86
CA THR A 106 -20.54 -16.84 10.41
C THR A 106 -20.06 -15.40 10.26
N TRP A 107 -20.81 -14.54 9.59
CA TRP A 107 -20.45 -13.14 9.40
C TRP A 107 -20.41 -12.36 10.73
N VAL A 108 -21.37 -12.61 11.62
CA VAL A 108 -21.39 -12.04 12.98
C VAL A 108 -20.16 -12.46 13.78
N ASP A 109 -19.79 -13.75 13.74
CA ASP A 109 -18.59 -14.24 14.43
C ASP A 109 -17.30 -13.61 13.87
N MET A 110 -17.18 -13.50 12.54
CA MET A 110 -16.05 -12.83 11.91
C MET A 110 -15.94 -11.36 12.31
N MET A 111 -17.05 -10.61 12.31
CA MET A 111 -17.06 -9.22 12.78
C MET A 111 -16.76 -9.11 14.28
N ASN A 112 -17.19 -10.08 15.09
CA ASN A 112 -16.81 -10.16 16.51
C ASN A 112 -15.30 -10.35 16.69
N GLN A 113 -14.61 -10.96 15.72
CA GLN A 113 -13.16 -11.10 15.64
C GLN A 113 -12.44 -9.89 14.98
N ASP A 114 -13.14 -8.76 14.85
CA ASP A 114 -12.62 -7.52 14.23
C ASP A 114 -12.29 -7.65 12.74
N LYS A 115 -13.00 -8.54 12.03
CA LYS A 115 -12.87 -8.71 10.58
C LYS A 115 -13.95 -7.92 9.84
N TYR A 116 -13.52 -7.07 8.93
CA TYR A 116 -14.34 -6.46 7.89
C TYR A 116 -14.56 -7.47 6.78
N LEU A 117 -15.75 -7.49 6.20
CA LEU A 117 -16.18 -8.52 5.25
C LEU A 117 -16.40 -7.89 3.87
N VAL A 118 -15.49 -8.12 2.93
CA VAL A 118 -15.61 -7.67 1.55
C VAL A 118 -16.09 -8.82 0.67
N MET A 119 -17.20 -8.62 -0.03
CA MET A 119 -17.78 -9.66 -0.88
C MET A 119 -18.45 -9.05 -2.10
N PHE A 120 -18.52 -9.82 -3.18
CA PHE A 120 -19.39 -9.47 -4.31
C PHE A 120 -20.84 -9.82 -3.99
N ILE A 121 -21.72 -8.88 -4.28
CA ILE A 121 -23.15 -8.95 -4.02
C ILE A 121 -23.93 -8.40 -5.23
N ASP A 122 -25.18 -8.84 -5.40
CA ASP A 122 -26.03 -8.42 -6.51
C ASP A 122 -26.84 -7.18 -6.10
N GLU A 123 -26.41 -6.01 -6.57
CA GLU A 123 -26.99 -4.72 -6.19
C GLU A 123 -28.46 -4.56 -6.60
N TYR A 124 -29.01 -5.44 -7.45
CA TYR A 124 -30.44 -5.50 -7.78
C TYR A 124 -31.34 -5.58 -6.54
N TYR A 125 -30.88 -6.25 -5.49
CA TYR A 125 -31.65 -6.51 -4.27
C TYR A 125 -31.42 -5.47 -3.17
N LEU A 126 -30.48 -4.54 -3.35
CA LEU A 126 -30.04 -3.61 -2.30
C LEU A 126 -30.70 -2.24 -2.46
N SER A 127 -31.65 -1.89 -1.59
CA SER A 127 -32.51 -0.71 -1.74
C SER A 127 -31.78 0.64 -1.74
N HIS A 128 -30.56 0.68 -1.22
CA HIS A 128 -29.74 1.89 -1.16
C HIS A 128 -28.93 2.18 -2.44
N THR A 129 -28.84 1.24 -3.38
CA THR A 129 -28.01 1.36 -4.59
C THR A 129 -28.76 1.99 -5.77
N ALA A 130 -28.02 2.31 -6.83
CA ALA A 130 -28.59 2.81 -8.08
C ALA A 130 -29.26 1.72 -8.93
N PHE A 131 -28.95 0.45 -8.66
CA PHE A 131 -29.37 -0.68 -9.47
C PHE A 131 -30.53 -1.48 -8.84
N TYR A 132 -30.99 -1.06 -7.65
CA TYR A 132 -32.12 -1.67 -6.96
C TYR A 132 -33.35 -1.81 -7.86
N GLN A 133 -33.75 -3.05 -8.13
CA GLN A 133 -34.87 -3.40 -9.01
C GLN A 133 -34.76 -2.89 -10.46
N GLU A 134 -33.61 -2.36 -10.86
CA GLU A 134 -33.35 -1.85 -12.21
C GLU A 134 -32.57 -2.87 -13.06
N GLU A 135 -31.42 -3.34 -12.57
CA GLU A 135 -30.60 -4.34 -13.26
C GLU A 135 -29.76 -5.19 -12.30
N HIS A 136 -29.52 -6.46 -12.68
CA HIS A 136 -28.60 -7.35 -11.97
C HIS A 136 -27.17 -6.86 -12.16
N TYR A 137 -26.52 -6.48 -11.07
CA TYR A 137 -25.19 -5.88 -11.08
C TYR A 137 -24.35 -6.42 -9.93
N SER A 138 -23.35 -7.22 -10.28
CA SER A 138 -22.40 -7.78 -9.33
C SER A 138 -21.36 -6.72 -8.96
N HIS A 139 -21.34 -6.29 -7.71
CA HIS A 139 -20.39 -5.31 -7.20
C HIS A 139 -19.91 -5.70 -5.81
N ASP A 140 -18.72 -5.26 -5.42
CA ASP A 140 -18.21 -5.47 -4.09
C ASP A 140 -18.90 -4.56 -3.06
N ILE A 141 -19.10 -5.09 -1.85
CA ILE A 141 -19.55 -4.35 -0.66
C ILE A 141 -18.66 -4.73 0.52
N MET A 142 -18.39 -3.77 1.42
CA MET A 142 -17.74 -4.06 2.70
C MET A 142 -18.76 -3.99 3.84
N LEU A 143 -19.01 -5.10 4.52
CA LEU A 143 -19.73 -5.11 5.79
C LEU A 143 -18.74 -4.86 6.94
N HIS A 144 -19.12 -3.97 7.85
CA HIS A 144 -18.30 -3.56 8.99
C HIS A 144 -19.07 -3.55 10.31
N GLY A 145 -20.30 -4.03 10.34
CA GLY A 145 -21.06 -4.17 11.57
C GLY A 145 -22.41 -4.86 11.40
N TYR A 146 -23.08 -5.08 12.51
CA TYR A 146 -24.42 -5.67 12.56
C TYR A 146 -25.21 -5.14 13.76
N ASP A 147 -26.53 -5.19 13.65
CA ASP A 147 -27.48 -5.02 14.74
C ASP A 147 -28.59 -6.08 14.57
N LEU A 148 -28.58 -7.10 15.44
CA LEU A 148 -29.53 -8.21 15.38
C LEU A 148 -30.91 -7.83 15.93
N GLU A 149 -31.03 -6.76 16.72
CA GLU A 149 -32.34 -6.28 17.18
C GLU A 149 -33.06 -5.53 16.06
N GLN A 150 -32.31 -4.71 15.31
CA GLN A 150 -32.80 -3.97 14.14
C GLN A 150 -32.80 -4.79 12.85
N GLN A 151 -32.20 -5.99 12.86
CA GLN A 151 -32.06 -6.87 11.69
C GLN A 151 -31.34 -6.19 10.51
N VAL A 152 -30.22 -5.50 10.78
CA VAL A 152 -29.41 -4.82 9.77
C VAL A 152 -27.93 -5.19 9.83
N PHE A 153 -27.26 -5.13 8.68
CA PHE A 153 -25.80 -5.03 8.58
C PHE A 153 -25.39 -3.58 8.33
N TRP A 154 -24.29 -3.14 8.95
CA TRP A 154 -23.61 -1.90 8.60
C TRP A 154 -22.63 -2.19 7.47
N ALA A 155 -22.68 -1.35 6.44
CA ALA A 155 -21.90 -1.52 5.23
C ALA A 155 -21.34 -0.19 4.72
N SER A 156 -20.27 -0.27 3.93
CA SER A 156 -19.68 0.85 3.20
C SER A 156 -19.72 0.58 1.70
N GLY A 157 -20.00 1.61 0.91
CA GLY A 157 -20.13 1.48 -0.55
C GLY A 157 -20.64 2.75 -1.21
N TYR A 158 -20.98 2.66 -2.50
CA TYR A 158 -21.61 3.76 -3.25
C TYR A 158 -23.14 3.63 -3.19
N ASN A 159 -23.83 4.73 -2.84
CA ASN A 159 -25.30 4.75 -2.87
C ASN A 159 -25.86 5.07 -4.25
N ARG A 160 -27.19 5.18 -4.34
CA ARG A 160 -27.96 5.60 -5.52
C ARG A 160 -27.52 6.91 -6.16
N ASP A 161 -26.95 7.83 -5.38
CA ASP A 161 -26.42 9.12 -5.85
C ASP A 161 -24.93 9.04 -6.21
N PHE A 162 -24.35 7.84 -6.25
CA PHE A 162 -22.92 7.58 -6.43
C PHE A 162 -22.04 8.29 -5.40
N GLN A 163 -22.53 8.38 -4.17
CA GLN A 163 -21.77 8.90 -3.03
C GLN A 163 -21.25 7.74 -2.19
N TYR A 164 -19.93 7.70 -2.00
CA TYR A 164 -19.29 6.74 -1.10
C TYR A 164 -19.51 7.13 0.35
N GLY A 165 -20.07 6.23 1.14
CA GLY A 165 -20.36 6.41 2.56
C GLY A 165 -20.74 5.10 3.27
N GLU A 166 -21.23 5.24 4.49
CA GLU A 166 -21.66 4.15 5.36
C GLU A 166 -23.19 4.11 5.43
N TYR A 167 -23.77 2.91 5.43
CA TYR A 167 -25.21 2.67 5.40
C TYR A 167 -25.57 1.44 6.23
N SER A 168 -26.80 1.41 6.74
CA SER A 168 -27.41 0.19 7.28
C SER A 168 -28.26 -0.47 6.21
N ILE A 169 -28.13 -1.78 6.02
CA ILE A 169 -28.86 -2.57 5.03
C ILE A 169 -29.63 -3.68 5.77
N PRO A 170 -30.93 -3.88 5.50
CA PRO A 170 -31.67 -5.01 6.05
C PRO A 170 -30.98 -6.34 5.75
N ILE A 171 -30.86 -7.21 6.75
CA ILE A 171 -30.23 -8.53 6.61
C ILE A 171 -30.89 -9.32 5.46
N GLU A 172 -32.21 -9.23 5.32
CA GLU A 172 -32.96 -9.90 4.26
C GLU A 172 -32.53 -9.47 2.84
N GLU A 173 -32.21 -8.19 2.63
CA GLU A 173 -31.73 -7.69 1.33
C GLU A 173 -30.35 -8.25 1.01
N VAL A 174 -29.44 -8.23 2.00
CA VAL A 174 -28.07 -8.78 1.84
C VAL A 174 -28.13 -10.28 1.53
N LEU A 175 -29.00 -11.04 2.22
CA LEU A 175 -29.18 -12.46 1.96
C LEU A 175 -29.77 -12.73 0.58
N ALA A 176 -30.82 -12.00 0.18
CA ALA A 176 -31.43 -12.15 -1.14
C ALA A 176 -30.41 -11.90 -2.26
N ALA A 177 -29.60 -10.85 -2.09
CA ALA A 177 -28.53 -10.50 -3.01
C ALA A 177 -27.39 -11.54 -3.03
N HIS A 178 -27.01 -12.10 -1.88
CA HIS A 178 -25.98 -13.14 -1.81
C HIS A 178 -26.43 -14.45 -2.47
N PHE A 179 -27.69 -14.85 -2.26
CA PHE A 179 -28.23 -16.11 -2.79
C PHE A 179 -28.68 -16.02 -4.25
N SER A 180 -28.68 -14.83 -4.88
CA SER A 180 -29.02 -14.71 -6.30
C SER A 180 -27.96 -15.29 -7.24
N PHE A 181 -26.70 -15.43 -6.78
CA PHE A 181 -25.59 -15.97 -7.57
C PHE A 181 -25.64 -17.50 -7.71
N GLN A 182 -25.56 -18.00 -8.95
CA GLN A 182 -25.46 -19.44 -9.28
C GLN A 182 -24.03 -20.01 -9.15
N GLU A 183 -23.37 -19.84 -8.01
CA GLU A 183 -22.17 -20.61 -7.56
C GLU A 183 -20.75 -20.20 -7.98
N ALA A 184 -20.49 -19.24 -8.88
CA ALA A 184 -19.10 -18.95 -9.29
C ALA A 184 -18.34 -17.83 -8.53
N ASN A 185 -18.98 -17.04 -7.66
CA ASN A 185 -18.37 -15.81 -7.11
C ASN A 185 -18.74 -15.48 -5.65
N LYS A 186 -19.04 -16.48 -4.81
CA LYS A 186 -19.32 -16.27 -3.36
C LYS A 186 -18.03 -16.18 -2.52
N ARG A 187 -16.99 -15.56 -3.06
CA ARG A 187 -15.72 -15.36 -2.37
C ARG A 187 -15.89 -14.23 -1.35
N LEU A 188 -15.68 -14.56 -0.09
CA LEU A 188 -15.62 -13.60 0.99
C LEU A 188 -14.16 -13.29 1.28
N ILE A 189 -13.76 -12.04 1.13
CA ILE A 189 -12.47 -11.54 1.60
C ILE A 189 -12.69 -10.94 2.98
N THR A 190 -11.95 -11.42 3.96
CA THR A 190 -11.89 -10.78 5.27
C THR A 190 -10.66 -9.89 5.34
N ILE A 191 -10.85 -8.68 5.85
CA ILE A 191 -9.78 -7.73 6.13
C ILE A 191 -9.79 -7.51 7.64
N ARG A 192 -8.63 -7.51 8.27
CA ARG A 192 -8.49 -7.19 9.69
C ARG A 192 -7.24 -6.36 9.89
N TYR A 193 -7.37 -5.28 10.65
CA TYR A 193 -6.19 -4.59 11.14
C TYR A 193 -5.44 -5.51 12.11
N GLN A 194 -4.17 -5.72 11.82
CA GLN A 194 -3.24 -6.40 12.70
C GLN A 194 -2.12 -5.40 13.00
N GLN A 195 -1.83 -5.21 14.30
CA GLN A 195 -0.59 -4.53 14.67
C GLN A 195 0.56 -5.28 14.01
N ALA A 196 1.18 -4.57 13.08
CA ALA A 196 2.41 -4.93 12.45
C ALA A 196 3.38 -5.53 13.49
N PRO A 197 3.85 -6.78 13.32
CA PRO A 197 5.04 -7.21 14.04
C PRO A 197 6.12 -6.15 13.77
N VAL A 198 6.80 -5.68 14.81
CA VAL A 198 7.96 -4.77 14.69
C VAL A 198 9.02 -5.34 13.71
N HIS A 199 8.94 -6.64 13.42
CA HIS A 199 9.78 -7.42 12.51
C HIS A 199 9.10 -7.84 11.19
N SER A 200 7.96 -7.25 10.84
CA SER A 200 7.28 -7.50 9.57
C SER A 200 8.06 -6.84 8.43
N PRO A 201 8.47 -7.57 7.37
CA PRO A 201 9.11 -6.98 6.20
C PRO A 201 8.29 -5.85 5.58
N LYS A 202 6.95 -5.91 5.70
CA LYS A 202 6.04 -4.88 5.21
C LYS A 202 6.11 -3.58 6.02
N VAL A 203 6.53 -3.63 7.28
CA VAL A 203 6.54 -2.49 8.23
C VAL A 203 7.93 -1.91 8.40
N ILE A 204 8.97 -2.71 8.24
CA ILE A 204 10.34 -2.18 8.15
C ILE A 204 10.55 -1.47 6.78
N ALA A 205 9.71 -1.77 5.77
CA ALA A 205 9.57 -0.98 4.54
C ALA A 205 8.82 0.36 4.73
N VAL A 206 8.22 0.60 5.91
CA VAL A 206 7.45 1.82 6.26
C VAL A 206 8.35 2.93 6.81
N VAL A 207 9.68 2.77 6.86
CA VAL A 207 10.57 3.94 7.03
C VAL A 207 10.44 4.78 5.76
N VAL A 208 9.43 5.65 5.75
CA VAL A 208 9.16 6.66 4.75
C VAL A 208 10.30 7.65 4.86
N SER A 209 11.38 7.40 4.13
CA SER A 209 12.47 8.35 4.03
C SER A 209 12.00 9.55 3.19
N LEU A 210 12.41 10.73 3.60
CA LEU A 210 12.12 11.94 2.86
C LEU A 210 12.74 11.88 1.46
N GLU A 211 13.88 11.20 1.34
CA GLU A 211 14.57 10.83 0.11
C GLU A 211 13.66 10.02 -0.82
N GLY A 212 13.06 8.94 -0.30
CA GLY A 212 12.15 8.10 -1.09
C GLY A 212 10.92 8.89 -1.56
N LEU A 213 10.45 9.83 -0.74
CA LEU A 213 9.34 10.70 -1.12
C LEU A 213 9.76 11.66 -2.24
N ILE A 214 10.92 12.29 -2.13
CA ILE A 214 11.48 13.17 -3.16
C ILE A 214 11.67 12.39 -4.47
N GLU A 215 12.16 11.16 -4.39
CA GLU A 215 12.32 10.30 -5.57
C GLU A 215 10.96 9.99 -6.22
N GLN A 216 9.93 9.62 -5.46
CA GLN A 216 8.61 9.36 -6.01
C GLN A 216 7.96 10.62 -6.62
N LEU A 217 8.10 11.78 -5.97
CA LEU A 217 7.63 13.06 -6.51
C LEU A 217 8.38 13.42 -7.80
N GLN A 218 9.69 13.17 -7.86
CA GLN A 218 10.49 13.37 -9.06
C GLN A 218 10.07 12.41 -10.18
N ASP A 219 9.83 11.13 -9.88
CA ASP A 219 9.33 10.15 -10.84
C ASP A 219 7.95 10.54 -11.38
N TYR A 220 7.06 11.10 -10.54
CA TYR A 220 5.77 11.65 -10.97
C TYR A 220 5.96 12.82 -11.96
N VAL A 221 6.76 13.81 -11.59
CA VAL A 221 7.04 14.99 -12.45
C VAL A 221 7.66 14.57 -13.78
N ASP A 222 8.61 13.65 -13.74
CA ASP A 222 9.34 13.19 -14.92
C ASP A 222 8.59 12.12 -15.72
N SER A 223 7.38 11.73 -15.29
CA SER A 223 6.56 10.68 -15.92
C SER A 223 7.28 9.34 -16.07
N ARG A 224 8.07 8.96 -15.06
CA ARG A 224 8.81 7.70 -15.03
C ARG A 224 8.12 6.68 -14.13
N PRO A 225 8.14 5.39 -14.47
CA PRO A 225 7.62 4.37 -13.58
C PRO A 225 8.46 4.30 -12.30
N SER A 226 7.78 4.26 -11.15
CA SER A 226 8.44 4.07 -9.86
C SER A 226 8.84 2.60 -9.59
N SER A 227 8.58 1.69 -10.55
CA SER A 227 8.82 0.24 -10.48
C SER A 227 10.28 -0.15 -10.28
N TRP A 228 11.22 0.64 -10.82
CA TRP A 228 12.65 0.32 -10.86
C TRP A 228 13.28 0.13 -9.47
N ARG A 229 12.60 0.53 -8.39
CA ARG A 229 13.12 0.54 -7.01
C ARG A 229 12.26 -0.21 -6.00
N ARG A 230 11.04 -0.64 -6.35
CA ARG A 230 10.13 -1.38 -5.44
C ARG A 230 10.23 -2.91 -5.53
N ASN A 231 11.03 -3.47 -6.44
CA ASN A 231 10.98 -4.90 -6.80
C ASN A 231 9.57 -5.38 -7.20
N ASP A 232 8.69 -4.46 -7.58
CA ASP A 232 7.35 -4.77 -8.10
C ASP A 232 7.49 -5.27 -9.54
N ILE A 233 7.78 -6.56 -9.68
CA ILE A 233 7.82 -7.28 -10.97
C ILE A 233 6.43 -7.25 -11.68
N GLN A 234 5.36 -6.85 -10.98
CA GLN A 234 4.00 -6.96 -11.47
C GLN A 234 3.55 -5.90 -12.48
N GLN A 235 4.31 -4.85 -12.78
CA GLN A 235 3.87 -3.84 -13.77
C GLN A 235 4.76 -3.73 -15.00
N ALA A 236 4.86 -4.84 -15.73
CA ALA A 236 5.29 -4.85 -17.12
C ALA A 236 4.27 -4.22 -18.10
N ASN A 237 3.10 -3.75 -17.64
CA ASN A 237 1.94 -3.46 -18.51
C ASN A 237 1.39 -2.02 -18.50
N ALA A 238 1.80 -1.14 -17.57
CA ALA A 238 1.40 0.27 -17.64
C ALA A 238 2.28 1.04 -18.64
N HIS A 239 1.67 1.92 -19.43
CA HIS A 239 2.35 2.64 -20.52
C HIS A 239 2.60 4.12 -20.22
N PHE A 240 1.77 4.72 -19.35
CA PHE A 240 1.85 6.14 -19.00
C PHE A 240 1.92 6.31 -17.49
N TYR A 241 2.72 7.28 -17.04
CA TYR A 241 2.97 7.53 -15.63
C TYR A 241 2.98 9.03 -15.33
N GLY A 242 2.68 9.39 -14.09
CA GLY A 242 2.93 10.73 -13.59
C GLY A 242 2.23 11.85 -14.39
N MET A 243 3.01 12.83 -14.85
CA MET A 243 2.48 13.99 -15.60
C MET A 243 1.93 13.64 -16.99
N GLU A 244 2.27 12.50 -17.60
CA GLU A 244 1.66 12.04 -18.85
C GLU A 244 0.16 11.75 -18.70
N ILE A 245 -0.35 11.58 -17.49
CA ILE A 245 -1.78 11.40 -17.22
C ILE A 245 -2.60 12.60 -17.70
N TYR A 246 -2.03 13.80 -17.74
CA TYR A 246 -2.69 14.96 -18.36
C TYR A 246 -3.06 14.70 -19.82
N ASP A 247 -2.17 14.05 -20.58
CA ASP A 247 -2.40 13.76 -22.00
C ASP A 247 -3.51 12.70 -22.16
N ILE A 248 -3.58 11.73 -21.24
CA ILE A 248 -4.65 10.72 -21.20
C ILE A 248 -6.02 11.37 -20.94
N LEU A 249 -6.10 12.28 -19.98
CA LEU A 249 -7.33 13.00 -19.65
C LEU A 249 -7.77 13.93 -20.79
N GLN A 250 -6.83 14.59 -21.46
CA GLN A 250 -7.12 15.40 -22.66
C GLN A 250 -7.69 14.55 -23.79
N ASN A 251 -7.03 13.43 -24.11
CA ASN A 251 -7.49 12.52 -25.16
C ASN A 251 -8.87 11.91 -24.83
N SER A 252 -9.14 11.62 -23.56
CA SER A 252 -10.45 11.16 -23.09
C SER A 252 -11.53 12.20 -23.36
N ILE A 253 -11.29 13.47 -23.01
CA ILE A 253 -12.24 14.57 -23.29
C ILE A 253 -12.49 14.71 -24.79
N GLN A 254 -11.44 14.69 -25.61
CA GLN A 254 -11.57 14.79 -27.06
C GLN A 254 -12.41 13.64 -27.62
N THR A 255 -12.17 12.42 -27.14
CA THR A 255 -12.95 11.23 -27.52
C THR A 255 -14.43 11.37 -27.16
N PHE A 256 -14.74 11.95 -25.99
CA PHE A 256 -16.13 12.19 -25.58
C PHE A 256 -16.83 13.21 -26.49
N ILE A 257 -16.11 14.27 -26.89
CA ILE A 257 -16.63 15.29 -27.82
C ILE A 257 -16.86 14.70 -29.21
N GLU A 258 -15.86 14.03 -29.78
CA GLU A 258 -15.91 13.48 -31.14
C GLU A 258 -16.99 12.42 -31.29
N ASN A 259 -17.14 11.55 -30.30
CA ASN A 259 -18.12 10.47 -30.33
C ASN A 259 -19.49 10.90 -29.80
N ASN A 260 -19.64 12.13 -29.28
CA ASN A 260 -20.84 12.60 -28.58
C ASN A 260 -21.32 11.59 -27.52
N SER A 261 -20.38 11.00 -26.77
CA SER A 261 -20.64 9.93 -25.82
C SER A 261 -20.77 10.45 -24.39
N LYS A 262 -21.30 9.62 -23.48
CA LYS A 262 -21.28 9.91 -22.04
C LYS A 262 -19.82 9.96 -21.57
N ALA A 263 -19.45 10.99 -20.82
CA ALA A 263 -18.12 11.11 -20.24
C ALA A 263 -17.97 10.13 -19.07
N ASP A 264 -16.99 9.24 -19.15
CA ASP A 264 -16.56 8.46 -17.99
C ASP A 264 -15.81 9.38 -17.02
N ILE A 265 -16.36 9.53 -15.82
CA ILE A 265 -15.85 10.45 -14.81
C ILE A 265 -14.76 9.83 -13.93
N ARG A 266 -14.57 8.50 -13.97
CA ARG A 266 -13.74 7.77 -12.99
C ARG A 266 -12.29 8.24 -12.99
N ALA A 267 -11.68 8.33 -14.16
CA ALA A 267 -10.31 8.84 -14.31
C ALA A 267 -10.15 10.28 -13.78
N PHE A 268 -11.15 11.13 -13.99
CA PHE A 268 -11.16 12.53 -13.51
C PHE A 268 -11.45 12.62 -12.01
N HIS A 269 -12.18 11.65 -11.45
CA HIS A 269 -12.38 11.54 -10.02
C HIS A 269 -11.07 11.15 -9.33
N ILE A 270 -10.38 10.12 -9.82
CA ILE A 270 -9.05 9.71 -9.32
C ILE A 270 -8.05 10.86 -9.43
N PHE A 271 -8.06 11.57 -10.56
CA PHE A 271 -7.20 12.74 -10.74
C PHE A 271 -7.49 13.86 -9.71
N TYR A 272 -8.75 14.11 -9.38
CA TYR A 272 -9.12 15.03 -8.30
C TYR A 272 -8.63 14.55 -6.94
N GLU A 273 -8.87 13.28 -6.60
CA GLU A 273 -8.45 12.71 -5.32
C GLU A 273 -6.94 12.70 -5.17
N HIS A 274 -6.20 12.50 -6.27
CA HIS A 274 -4.75 12.63 -6.31
C HIS A 274 -4.28 14.03 -5.91
N LYS A 275 -4.90 15.10 -6.42
CA LYS A 275 -4.53 16.48 -6.03
C LYS A 275 -4.84 16.76 -4.56
N ALA A 276 -6.00 16.31 -4.10
CA ALA A 276 -6.36 16.41 -2.69
C ALA A 276 -5.37 15.63 -1.81
N ALA A 277 -4.94 14.43 -2.23
CA ALA A 277 -3.95 13.64 -1.51
C ALA A 277 -2.56 14.29 -1.48
N MET A 278 -2.14 14.94 -2.58
CA MET A 278 -0.90 15.73 -2.64
C MET A 278 -0.92 16.93 -1.69
N GLU A 279 -2.04 17.65 -1.62
CA GLU A 279 -2.23 18.75 -0.68
C GLU A 279 -2.16 18.26 0.78
N GLN A 280 -2.95 17.24 1.12
CA GLN A 280 -2.99 16.67 2.48
C GLN A 280 -1.63 16.10 2.91
N ARG A 281 -0.88 15.49 1.98
CA ARG A 281 0.48 15.01 2.23
C ARG A 281 1.40 16.12 2.69
N LEU A 282 1.41 17.28 2.01
CA LEU A 282 2.30 18.36 2.41
C LEU A 282 1.87 18.97 3.75
N MET A 283 0.57 19.07 4.01
CA MET A 283 0.07 19.50 5.32
C MET A 283 0.54 18.55 6.43
N TYR A 284 0.43 17.24 6.19
CA TYR A 284 0.89 16.22 7.12
C TYR A 284 2.40 16.36 7.39
N LEU A 285 3.22 16.39 6.33
CA LEU A 285 4.67 16.51 6.46
C LEU A 285 5.10 17.77 7.21
N ALA A 286 4.47 18.91 6.93
CA ALA A 286 4.76 20.17 7.61
C ALA A 286 4.47 20.09 9.12
N GLN A 287 3.45 19.33 9.51
CA GLN A 287 3.03 19.16 10.90
C GLN A 287 3.85 18.10 11.66
N THR A 288 4.33 17.06 10.96
CA THR A 288 4.95 15.89 11.62
C THR A 288 6.46 15.83 11.49
N VAL A 289 7.06 16.47 10.48
CA VAL A 289 8.52 16.48 10.27
C VAL A 289 9.12 17.73 10.92
N GLU A 290 9.94 17.54 11.94
CA GLU A 290 10.57 18.62 12.69
C GLU A 290 11.35 19.56 11.76
N GLY A 291 11.13 20.86 11.86
CA GLY A 291 11.84 21.87 11.05
C GLY A 291 11.34 22.04 9.61
N LEU A 292 10.50 21.14 9.08
CA LEU A 292 10.02 21.24 7.70
C LEU A 292 9.02 22.40 7.50
N GLN A 293 8.18 22.69 8.49
CA GLN A 293 7.30 23.86 8.47
C GLN A 293 8.08 25.16 8.22
N ALA A 294 9.21 25.36 8.91
CA ALA A 294 10.03 26.56 8.76
C ALA A 294 10.67 26.69 7.36
N ILE A 295 10.89 25.56 6.67
CA ILE A 295 11.33 25.56 5.28
C ILE A 295 10.15 25.92 4.36
N PHE A 296 8.97 25.33 4.59
CA PHE A 296 7.78 25.62 3.79
C PHE A 296 7.34 27.08 3.90
N ASP A 297 7.54 27.73 5.05
CA ASP A 297 7.26 29.16 5.25
C ASP A 297 8.11 30.07 4.34
N GLN A 298 9.23 29.58 3.80
CA GLN A 298 10.05 30.30 2.80
C GLN A 298 9.42 30.28 1.40
N TYR A 299 8.42 29.43 1.18
CA TYR A 299 7.70 29.23 -0.07
C TYR A 299 6.19 29.51 0.10
N PRO A 300 5.78 30.74 0.40
CA PRO A 300 4.41 31.05 0.84
C PRO A 300 3.33 30.80 -0.23
N THR A 301 3.70 30.71 -1.52
CA THR A 301 2.75 30.40 -2.60
C THR A 301 2.54 28.90 -2.82
N MET A 302 3.41 28.04 -2.27
CA MET A 302 3.40 26.59 -2.53
C MET A 302 2.10 25.91 -2.10
N MET A 303 1.64 26.16 -0.86
CA MET A 303 0.39 25.57 -0.36
C MET A 303 -0.85 26.14 -1.07
N PRO A 304 -0.99 27.48 -1.27
CA PRO A 304 -2.06 28.04 -2.09
C PRO A 304 -2.12 27.48 -3.52
N GLU A 305 -0.97 27.25 -4.15
CA GLU A 305 -0.90 26.67 -5.50
C GLU A 305 -1.39 25.22 -5.53
N LEU A 306 -1.02 24.38 -4.55
CA LEU A 306 -1.56 23.01 -4.42
C LEU A 306 -3.07 23.01 -4.19
N GLN A 307 -3.56 23.89 -3.31
CA GLN A 307 -5.00 24.06 -3.07
C GLN A 307 -5.76 24.48 -4.34
N GLU A 308 -5.15 25.33 -5.15
CA GLU A 308 -5.70 25.74 -6.43
C GLU A 308 -5.78 24.56 -7.42
N LEU A 309 -4.78 23.66 -7.45
CA LEU A 309 -4.85 22.43 -8.25
C LEU A 309 -6.00 21.51 -7.79
N THR A 310 -6.20 21.34 -6.48
CA THR A 310 -7.35 20.59 -5.92
C THR A 310 -8.68 21.23 -6.33
N ARG A 311 -8.76 22.56 -6.31
CA ARG A 311 -9.96 23.30 -6.72
C ARG A 311 -10.23 23.15 -8.22
N GLN A 312 -9.21 23.27 -9.07
CA GLN A 312 -9.33 23.15 -10.52
C GLN A 312 -9.71 21.72 -10.93
N SER A 313 -9.09 20.69 -10.35
CA SER A 313 -9.45 19.29 -10.61
C SER A 313 -10.89 18.97 -10.18
N THR A 314 -11.35 19.55 -9.07
CA THR A 314 -12.76 19.48 -8.64
C THR A 314 -13.70 20.09 -9.69
N ILE A 315 -13.33 21.26 -10.25
CA ILE A 315 -14.11 21.92 -11.31
C ILE A 315 -14.15 21.05 -12.57
N ILE A 316 -13.02 20.51 -13.01
CA ILE A 316 -12.92 19.63 -14.17
C ILE A 316 -13.88 18.44 -14.00
N ARG A 317 -13.79 17.70 -12.89
CA ARG A 317 -14.69 16.57 -12.59
C ARG A 317 -16.16 17.00 -12.64
N ASN A 318 -16.51 18.14 -12.05
CA ASN A 318 -17.89 18.63 -12.02
C ASN A 318 -18.38 19.11 -13.40
N LEU A 319 -17.49 19.60 -14.27
CA LEU A 319 -17.82 19.97 -15.65
C LEU A 319 -18.18 18.72 -16.48
N LEU A 320 -17.50 17.59 -16.27
CA LEU A 320 -17.86 16.32 -16.91
C LEU A 320 -19.22 15.81 -16.42
N LEU A 321 -19.48 15.87 -15.11
CA LEU A 321 -20.81 15.56 -14.55
C LEU A 321 -21.90 16.45 -15.15
N LYS A 322 -21.61 17.75 -15.30
CA LYS A 322 -22.53 18.70 -15.93
C LYS A 322 -22.76 18.37 -17.40
N TYR A 323 -21.71 17.99 -18.14
CA TYR A 323 -21.83 17.53 -19.52
C TYR A 323 -22.75 16.30 -19.60
N ASN A 324 -22.55 15.29 -18.75
CA ASN A 324 -23.40 14.09 -18.72
C ASN A 324 -24.89 14.37 -18.47
N ARG A 325 -25.24 15.52 -17.86
CA ARG A 325 -26.63 15.95 -17.64
C ARG A 325 -27.17 16.87 -18.74
N SER A 326 -26.31 17.72 -19.32
CA SER A 326 -26.72 18.80 -20.22
C SER A 326 -26.40 18.56 -21.69
N HIS A 327 -25.50 17.61 -21.98
CA HIS A 327 -24.91 17.36 -23.29
C HIS A 327 -24.26 18.59 -23.95
N ASN A 328 -23.91 19.62 -23.17
CA ASN A 328 -23.27 20.83 -23.68
C ASN A 328 -21.74 20.67 -23.70
N THR A 329 -21.19 20.50 -24.91
CA THR A 329 -19.75 20.32 -25.16
C THR A 329 -18.88 21.47 -24.65
N ALA A 330 -19.43 22.69 -24.49
CA ALA A 330 -18.71 23.81 -23.88
C ALA A 330 -18.21 23.49 -22.45
N SER A 331 -18.88 22.56 -21.74
CA SER A 331 -18.40 22.08 -20.43
C SER A 331 -17.12 21.25 -20.58
N LEU A 332 -17.05 20.39 -21.60
CA LEU A 332 -15.88 19.57 -21.91
C LEU A 332 -14.72 20.41 -22.46
N GLU A 333 -15.00 21.35 -23.36
CA GLU A 333 -14.01 22.31 -23.88
C GLU A 333 -13.37 23.13 -22.75
N ARG A 334 -14.19 23.60 -21.80
CA ARG A 334 -13.70 24.29 -20.60
C ARG A 334 -12.85 23.38 -19.71
N ALA A 335 -13.25 22.11 -19.54
CA ALA A 335 -12.47 21.15 -18.77
C ALA A 335 -11.11 20.87 -19.42
N SER A 336 -11.07 20.71 -20.75
CA SER A 336 -9.84 20.56 -21.53
C SER A 336 -8.92 21.78 -21.40
N GLN A 337 -9.46 23.00 -21.49
CA GLN A 337 -8.65 24.22 -21.30
C GLN A 337 -8.04 24.32 -19.90
N LEU A 338 -8.81 23.95 -18.85
CA LEU A 338 -8.30 23.95 -17.47
C LEU A 338 -7.21 22.90 -17.28
N LEU A 339 -7.38 21.68 -17.81
CA LEU A 339 -6.35 20.64 -17.76
C LEU A 339 -5.05 21.08 -18.44
N TYR A 340 -5.15 21.77 -19.58
CA TYR A 340 -3.98 22.27 -20.31
C TYR A 340 -3.17 23.26 -19.46
N THR A 341 -3.85 24.20 -18.81
CA THR A 341 -3.18 25.17 -17.92
C THR A 341 -2.68 24.54 -16.62
N MET A 342 -3.42 23.59 -16.05
CA MET A 342 -3.05 22.90 -14.81
C MET A 342 -1.71 22.19 -14.92
N ARG A 343 -1.36 21.62 -16.08
CA ARG A 343 -0.13 20.83 -16.24
C ARG A 343 1.11 21.62 -15.86
N GLY A 344 1.27 22.82 -16.41
CA GLY A 344 2.42 23.69 -16.10
C GLY A 344 2.39 24.24 -14.68
N GLN A 345 1.19 24.51 -14.14
CA GLN A 345 1.03 24.94 -12.75
C GLN A 345 1.47 23.85 -11.76
N GLU A 346 1.06 22.61 -12.01
CA GLU A 346 1.46 21.48 -11.18
C GLU A 346 2.97 21.21 -11.26
N GLU A 347 3.53 21.20 -12.47
CA GLU A 347 4.97 21.02 -12.64
C GLU A 347 5.76 22.06 -11.85
N GLN A 348 5.38 23.34 -11.95
CA GLN A 348 6.06 24.43 -11.24
C GLN A 348 5.96 24.29 -9.72
N VAL A 349 4.77 24.02 -9.18
CA VAL A 349 4.61 23.90 -7.73
C VAL A 349 5.33 22.65 -7.22
N LEU A 350 5.27 21.52 -7.92
CA LEU A 350 5.98 20.30 -7.50
C LEU A 350 7.51 20.45 -7.55
N GLN A 351 8.05 21.22 -8.50
CA GLN A 351 9.47 21.57 -8.49
C GLN A 351 9.84 22.44 -7.28
N THR A 352 8.94 23.32 -6.85
CA THR A 352 9.10 24.12 -5.63
C THR A 352 9.09 23.23 -4.39
N VAL A 353 8.14 22.28 -4.32
CA VAL A 353 8.07 21.27 -3.26
C VAL A 353 9.35 20.45 -3.19
N LEU A 354 9.81 19.89 -4.32
CA LEU A 354 11.05 19.13 -4.41
C LEU A 354 12.25 19.94 -3.92
N THR A 355 12.32 21.23 -4.27
CA THR A 355 13.37 22.13 -3.80
C THR A 355 13.33 22.30 -2.28
N ALA A 356 12.15 22.58 -1.73
CA ALA A 356 11.95 22.73 -0.28
C ALA A 356 12.31 21.45 0.48
N LEU A 357 11.83 20.29 0.01
CA LEU A 357 12.15 19.00 0.64
C LEU A 357 13.65 18.70 0.60
N ARG A 358 14.34 19.01 -0.50
CA ARG A 358 15.81 18.83 -0.62
C ARG A 358 16.60 19.75 0.31
N GLN A 359 16.09 20.93 0.68
CA GLN A 359 16.73 21.80 1.67
C GLN A 359 16.68 21.23 3.09
N HIS A 360 15.66 20.41 3.37
CA HIS A 360 15.55 19.73 4.66
C HIS A 360 16.58 18.61 4.81
N ILE A 361 17.04 18.03 3.69
CA ILE A 361 18.09 17.03 3.70
C ILE A 361 19.43 17.74 3.90
N PRO A 362 20.22 17.41 4.94
CA PRO A 362 21.52 18.02 5.18
C PRO A 362 22.41 17.96 3.94
N ALA A 363 23.12 19.06 3.64
CA ALA A 363 24.02 19.20 2.49
C ALA A 363 25.19 18.18 2.44
N VAL A 364 25.39 17.39 3.50
CA VAL A 364 26.18 16.17 3.42
C VAL A 364 25.20 15.03 3.20
N SER A 365 24.96 14.73 1.91
CA SER A 365 24.02 13.66 1.52
C SER A 365 24.34 12.37 2.29
N VAL A 366 23.34 11.55 2.59
CA VAL A 366 23.56 10.17 3.11
C VAL A 366 24.56 9.39 2.23
N LEU A 367 24.62 9.73 0.93
CA LEU A 367 25.64 9.29 -0.02
C LEU A 367 27.06 9.82 0.26
N GLU A 368 27.22 11.08 0.65
CA GLU A 368 28.51 11.63 1.09
C GLU A 368 28.91 11.14 2.48
N GLN A 369 27.95 10.98 3.39
CA GLN A 369 28.18 10.35 4.69
C GLN A 369 28.58 8.88 4.50
N SER A 370 27.92 8.15 3.60
CA SER A 370 28.29 6.77 3.24
C SER A 370 29.62 6.70 2.52
N ARG A 371 29.93 7.61 1.58
CA ARG A 371 31.22 7.67 0.88
C ARG A 371 32.37 8.03 1.83
N GLU A 372 32.15 8.95 2.75
CA GLU A 372 33.11 9.33 3.78
C GLU A 372 33.29 8.19 4.79
N LEU A 373 32.22 7.51 5.19
CA LEU A 373 32.31 6.32 6.03
C LEU A 373 33.03 5.18 5.32
N LYS A 374 32.69 4.89 4.07
CA LYS A 374 33.38 3.92 3.22
C LYS A 374 34.86 4.27 3.11
N ARG A 375 35.20 5.54 2.93
CA ARG A 375 36.59 6.03 2.93
C ARG A 375 37.27 5.79 4.29
N ARG A 376 36.60 6.07 5.42
CA ARG A 376 37.14 5.85 6.78
C ARG A 376 37.32 4.37 7.12
N VAL A 377 36.37 3.51 6.74
CA VAL A 377 36.48 2.05 6.86
C VAL A 377 37.59 1.51 5.95
N MET A 378 37.79 2.10 4.77
CA MET A 378 38.87 1.75 3.84
C MET A 378 40.24 2.31 4.24
N ASP A 379 40.30 3.30 5.13
CA ASP A 379 41.56 3.86 5.62
C ASP A 379 42.29 2.85 6.54
N ARG A 380 43.55 2.55 6.24
CA ARG A 380 44.39 1.66 7.06
C ARG A 380 44.90 2.33 8.34
N GLN A 381 44.93 3.67 8.40
CA GLN A 381 45.40 4.40 9.60
C GLN A 381 44.35 4.44 10.71
N LEU A 382 43.05 4.52 10.37
CA LEU A 382 41.93 4.52 11.32
C LEU A 382 41.58 3.12 11.90
N ARG A 383 42.33 2.07 11.56
CA ARG A 383 42.09 0.69 12.05
C ARG A 383 43.16 0.19 13.03
N GLN A 384 44.03 1.08 13.50
CA GLN A 384 45.22 0.71 14.28
C GLN A 384 44.93 0.40 15.75
N THR A 385 43.86 0.96 16.34
CA THR A 385 43.53 0.73 17.75
C THR A 385 42.13 0.15 17.95
N SER A 386 41.89 -0.49 19.09
CA SER A 386 40.56 -1.02 19.45
C SER A 386 39.51 0.09 19.61
N ALA A 387 39.92 1.30 20.00
CA ALA A 387 39.04 2.46 20.14
C ALA A 387 38.52 2.96 18.78
N ASP A 388 39.40 3.04 17.77
CA ASP A 388 39.00 3.47 16.43
C ASP A 388 38.03 2.46 15.78
N ARG A 389 38.18 1.17 16.08
CA ARG A 389 37.28 0.11 15.60
C ARG A 389 35.89 0.17 16.24
N LEU A 390 35.80 0.53 17.52
CA LEU A 390 34.51 0.77 18.19
C LEU A 390 33.77 1.96 17.57
N ILE A 391 34.49 3.03 17.23
CA ILE A 391 33.92 4.19 16.51
C ILE A 391 33.37 3.77 15.15
N ILE A 392 34.09 2.90 14.42
CA ILE A 392 33.59 2.33 13.16
C ILE A 392 32.32 1.51 13.38
N LEU A 393 32.23 0.70 14.44
CA LEU A 393 31.02 -0.06 14.77
C LEU A 393 29.84 0.84 15.13
N ASP A 394 30.04 1.87 15.95
CA ASP A 394 29.02 2.86 16.28
C ASP A 394 28.50 3.59 15.03
N GLN A 395 29.37 3.86 14.05
CA GLN A 395 28.98 4.49 12.78
C GLN A 395 28.22 3.55 11.83
N LEU A 396 28.56 2.25 11.83
CA LEU A 396 27.83 1.24 11.05
C LEU A 396 26.37 1.07 11.53
N GLU A 397 26.11 1.31 12.82
CA GLU A 397 24.75 1.30 13.39
C GLU A 397 23.90 2.50 12.96
N GLN A 398 24.52 3.57 12.46
CA GLN A 398 23.86 4.80 12.03
C GLN A 398 23.64 4.84 10.50
N LEU A 399 23.93 3.76 9.79
CA LEU A 399 23.77 3.70 8.34
C LEU A 399 22.36 3.30 7.92
N ASP A 400 21.68 4.18 7.19
CA ASP A 400 20.33 3.93 6.67
C ASP A 400 20.31 3.38 5.23
N HIS A 401 21.46 3.22 4.55
CA HIS A 401 21.50 2.92 3.10
C HIS A 401 22.03 1.50 2.74
N PRO A 402 21.19 0.63 2.10
CA PRO A 402 21.53 -0.79 1.83
C PRO A 402 22.71 -1.03 0.88
N ASN A 403 22.89 -0.16 -0.13
CA ASN A 403 23.83 -0.44 -1.23
C ASN A 403 25.30 -0.30 -0.84
N GLU A 404 25.61 0.61 0.08
CA GLU A 404 26.99 0.86 0.51
C GLU A 404 27.38 -0.04 1.68
N TRP A 405 26.40 -0.49 2.47
CA TRP A 405 26.58 -1.42 3.56
C TRP A 405 27.18 -2.77 3.12
N ILE A 406 26.66 -3.37 2.04
CA ILE A 406 27.20 -4.63 1.50
C ILE A 406 28.68 -4.48 1.16
N GLU A 407 29.05 -3.39 0.45
CA GLU A 407 30.44 -3.13 0.09
C GLU A 407 31.34 -2.88 1.30
N ILE A 408 30.80 -2.26 2.36
CA ILE A 408 31.51 -1.98 3.61
C ILE A 408 31.73 -3.27 4.42
N VAL A 409 30.72 -4.12 4.56
CA VAL A 409 30.85 -5.41 5.26
C VAL A 409 31.76 -6.37 4.51
N MET A 410 31.75 -6.31 3.18
CA MET A 410 32.66 -7.06 2.32
C MET A 410 34.15 -6.75 2.56
N ILE A 411 34.47 -5.53 2.97
CA ILE A 411 35.86 -5.09 3.22
C ILE A 411 36.26 -5.15 4.70
N MET A 412 35.36 -5.54 5.60
CA MET A 412 35.68 -5.74 7.02
C MET A 412 36.68 -6.89 7.17
N ASP A 413 37.84 -6.58 7.74
CA ASP A 413 38.85 -7.59 8.05
C ASP A 413 38.47 -8.41 9.28
N GLN A 414 39.21 -9.50 9.50
CA GLN A 414 38.95 -10.46 10.57
C GLN A 414 38.92 -9.81 11.97
N GLN A 415 39.66 -8.72 12.19
CA GLN A 415 39.78 -8.11 13.51
C GLN A 415 38.52 -7.31 13.90
N ILE A 416 37.76 -6.80 12.92
CA ILE A 416 36.46 -6.16 13.21
C ILE A 416 35.39 -7.22 13.51
N TRP A 417 35.45 -8.37 12.82
CA TRP A 417 34.58 -9.51 13.13
C TRP A 417 34.86 -10.12 14.51
N GLU A 418 36.14 -10.19 14.90
CA GLU A 418 36.55 -10.58 16.25
C GLU A 418 36.12 -9.57 17.32
N LEU A 419 36.02 -8.28 16.97
CA LEU A 419 35.49 -7.26 17.88
C LEU A 419 33.98 -7.43 18.08
N LEU A 420 33.23 -7.72 17.02
CA LEU A 420 31.79 -8.00 17.09
C LEU A 420 31.45 -9.23 17.94
N SER A 421 32.33 -10.24 17.99
CA SER A 421 32.15 -11.40 18.87
C SER A 421 32.49 -11.11 20.34
N GLN A 422 33.15 -9.97 20.60
CA GLN A 422 33.55 -9.51 21.94
C GLN A 422 32.66 -8.39 22.49
N THR A 423 31.84 -7.75 21.65
CA THR A 423 30.82 -6.77 22.07
C THR A 423 29.60 -7.44 22.69
N ASP A 424 28.74 -6.65 23.33
CA ASP A 424 27.47 -7.11 23.90
C ASP A 424 26.69 -7.95 22.86
N PRO A 425 26.35 -9.22 23.15
CA PRO A 425 25.64 -10.09 22.20
C PRO A 425 24.34 -9.46 21.68
N LEU A 426 23.60 -8.74 22.53
CA LEU A 426 22.39 -8.02 22.13
C LEU A 426 22.65 -6.92 21.11
N ARG A 427 23.83 -6.31 21.15
CA ARG A 427 24.26 -5.28 20.21
C ARG A 427 24.65 -5.92 18.87
N THR A 428 25.44 -6.99 18.91
CA THR A 428 25.85 -7.76 17.74
C THR A 428 24.64 -8.38 17.01
N ASP A 429 23.71 -8.96 17.74
CA ASP A 429 22.50 -9.57 17.18
C ASP A 429 21.59 -8.52 16.53
N ARG A 430 21.42 -7.34 17.16
CA ARG A 430 20.66 -6.22 16.57
C ARG A 430 21.27 -5.73 15.26
N LEU A 431 22.59 -5.57 15.24
CA LEU A 431 23.31 -5.12 14.06
C LEU A 431 23.19 -6.16 12.92
N ILE A 432 23.32 -7.45 13.22
CA ILE A 432 23.19 -8.53 12.23
C ILE A 432 21.74 -8.69 11.76
N ALA A 433 20.75 -8.50 12.63
CA ALA A 433 19.34 -8.50 12.24
C ALA A 433 19.06 -7.40 11.21
N PHE A 434 19.50 -6.17 11.50
CA PHE A 434 19.41 -5.04 10.57
C PHE A 434 20.08 -5.36 9.21
N TRP A 435 21.24 -6.00 9.24
CA TRP A 435 21.95 -6.42 8.04
C TRP A 435 21.22 -7.50 7.23
N CYS A 436 20.61 -8.49 7.89
CA CYS A 436 19.77 -9.49 7.24
C CYS A 436 18.56 -8.86 6.53
N GLU A 437 17.99 -7.81 7.13
CA GLU A 437 16.88 -7.05 6.54
C GLU A 437 17.31 -6.28 5.29
N LEU A 438 18.53 -5.71 5.27
CA LEU A 438 19.08 -5.05 4.08
C LEU A 438 19.34 -6.04 2.95
N LEU A 439 19.84 -7.25 3.28
CA LEU A 439 20.03 -8.32 2.29
C LEU A 439 18.69 -8.66 1.61
N ALA A 440 17.59 -8.73 2.35
CA ALA A 440 16.27 -9.04 1.79
C ALA A 440 15.74 -8.03 0.76
N ARG A 441 16.28 -6.80 0.71
CA ARG A 441 15.78 -5.68 -0.12
C ARG A 441 16.44 -5.58 -1.50
N LYS A 442 17.44 -6.40 -1.81
CA LYS A 442 18.33 -6.22 -2.97
C LYS A 442 18.06 -7.19 -4.13
N PRO A 443 17.96 -6.71 -5.39
CA PRO A 443 18.15 -7.58 -6.56
C PRO A 443 19.64 -7.92 -6.71
N TRP A 444 19.96 -9.21 -6.66
CA TRP A 444 21.33 -9.71 -6.68
C TRP A 444 21.89 -9.78 -8.10
N VAL A 445 23.10 -9.24 -8.31
CA VAL A 445 23.84 -9.48 -9.55
C VAL A 445 24.64 -10.77 -9.38
N ALA A 446 24.63 -11.65 -10.39
CA ALA A 446 25.28 -12.96 -10.29
C ALA A 446 26.77 -12.93 -9.94
N SER A 447 27.45 -11.80 -10.19
CA SER A 447 28.85 -11.58 -9.83
C SER A 447 29.11 -11.38 -8.33
N GLN A 448 28.09 -11.21 -7.49
CA GLN A 448 28.23 -10.92 -6.05
C GLN A 448 27.92 -12.12 -5.12
N TYR A 449 27.47 -13.26 -5.67
CA TYR A 449 27.02 -14.43 -4.89
C TYR A 449 28.06 -14.98 -3.91
N ASP A 450 29.26 -15.30 -4.40
CA ASP A 450 30.31 -15.89 -3.56
C ASP A 450 30.74 -14.95 -2.44
N THR A 451 30.65 -13.65 -2.70
CA THR A 451 31.04 -12.63 -1.74
C THR A 451 29.98 -12.46 -0.65
N LEU A 452 28.69 -12.42 -1.01
CA LEU A 452 27.59 -12.36 -0.05
C LEU A 452 27.52 -13.60 0.82
N ARG A 453 27.77 -14.77 0.23
CA ARG A 453 27.85 -16.04 0.97
C ARG A 453 28.92 -15.98 2.07
N ASN A 454 30.12 -15.49 1.75
CA ASN A 454 31.19 -15.37 2.74
C ASN A 454 30.84 -14.38 3.86
N VAL A 455 30.07 -13.34 3.57
CA VAL A 455 29.57 -12.39 4.58
C VAL A 455 28.56 -13.06 5.51
N ILE A 456 27.60 -13.82 4.95
CA ILE A 456 26.60 -14.58 5.71
C ILE A 456 27.28 -15.61 6.63
N GLU A 457 28.30 -16.34 6.13
CA GLU A 457 29.08 -17.28 6.95
C GLU A 457 29.72 -16.60 8.16
N ARG A 458 30.26 -15.39 7.99
CA ARG A 458 30.87 -14.63 9.09
C ARG A 458 29.83 -14.17 10.10
N MET A 459 28.65 -13.71 9.65
CA MET A 459 27.55 -13.35 10.55
C MET A 459 27.07 -14.54 11.38
N GLN A 460 26.95 -15.72 10.76
CA GLN A 460 26.58 -16.96 11.47
C GLN A 460 27.56 -17.36 12.57
N MET A 461 28.84 -16.96 12.47
CA MET A 461 29.85 -17.25 13.50
C MET A 461 29.69 -16.39 14.76
N VAL A 462 29.12 -15.19 14.64
CA VAL A 462 29.08 -14.20 15.73
C VAL A 462 27.68 -13.99 16.31
N VAL A 463 26.62 -14.30 15.55
CA VAL A 463 25.21 -14.18 16.00
C VAL A 463 24.87 -15.24 17.06
N GLN A 464 24.18 -14.81 18.12
CA GLN A 464 23.67 -15.66 19.21
C GLN A 464 22.15 -15.83 19.15
N ASP A 465 21.42 -14.83 18.64
CA ASP A 465 19.97 -14.90 18.46
C ASP A 465 19.57 -16.00 17.46
N GLN A 466 18.70 -16.92 17.90
CA GLN A 466 18.30 -18.08 17.10
C GLN A 466 17.41 -17.71 15.91
N GLN A 467 16.59 -16.66 16.02
CA GLN A 467 15.71 -16.22 14.95
C GLN A 467 16.51 -15.53 13.84
N VAL A 468 17.46 -14.67 14.20
CA VAL A 468 18.38 -14.04 13.25
C VAL A 468 19.26 -15.10 12.58
N ARG A 469 19.73 -16.10 13.34
CA ARG A 469 20.50 -17.22 12.80
C ARG A 469 19.71 -18.04 11.77
N ALA A 470 18.44 -18.32 12.03
CA ALA A 470 17.57 -19.02 11.08
C ALA A 470 17.39 -18.23 9.76
N GLN A 471 17.31 -16.90 9.82
CA GLN A 471 17.28 -16.05 8.63
C GLN A 471 18.57 -16.15 7.82
N LEU A 472 19.73 -16.11 8.49
CA LEU A 472 21.03 -16.29 7.84
C LEU A 472 21.16 -17.66 7.17
N ASP A 473 20.68 -18.73 7.83
CA ASP A 473 20.68 -20.09 7.28
C ASP A 473 19.80 -20.21 6.03
N TYR A 474 18.64 -19.55 6.03
CA TYR A 474 17.78 -19.44 4.85
C TYR A 474 18.51 -18.73 3.71
N TRP A 475 19.14 -17.59 3.96
CA TRP A 475 19.88 -16.85 2.94
C TRP A 475 21.09 -17.63 2.42
N TYR A 476 21.84 -18.29 3.29
CA TYR A 476 22.95 -19.14 2.91
C TYR A 476 22.53 -20.26 1.94
N THR A 477 21.41 -20.92 2.27
CA THR A 477 20.83 -22.00 1.47
C THR A 477 20.34 -21.48 0.12
N THR A 478 19.62 -20.36 0.12
CA THR A 478 19.12 -19.69 -1.09
C THR A 478 20.26 -19.28 -2.02
N MET A 479 21.31 -18.67 -1.49
CA MET A 479 22.48 -18.26 -2.28
C MET A 479 23.24 -19.45 -2.86
N THR A 480 23.32 -20.55 -2.11
CA THR A 480 23.93 -21.80 -2.59
C THR A 480 23.11 -22.44 -3.71
N ALA A 481 21.78 -22.40 -3.60
CA ALA A 481 20.87 -22.92 -4.62
C ALA A 481 20.94 -22.10 -5.92
N ILE A 482 20.97 -20.76 -5.83
CA ILE A 482 21.04 -19.90 -7.02
C ILE A 482 22.37 -20.07 -7.78
N ARG A 483 23.50 -20.31 -7.10
CA ARG A 483 24.78 -20.61 -7.75
C ARG A 483 24.77 -21.92 -8.56
N SER A 484 23.90 -22.86 -8.19
CA SER A 484 23.81 -24.18 -8.82
C SER A 484 22.90 -24.24 -10.05
N GLN A 485 22.16 -23.16 -10.32
CA GLN A 485 21.38 -22.91 -11.54
C GLN A 485 22.18 -22.05 -12.51
#